data_AF-V5V552-F1
#
_entry.id   AF-V5V552-F1
#
_cell.length_a   1.000
_cell.length_b   1.000
_cell.length_c   1.000
_cell.angle_alpha   90.00
_cell.angle_beta   90.00
_cell.angle_gamma   90.00
#
_symmetry.space_group_name_H-M   'P 1'
#
loop_
_entity.id
_entity.type
_entity.pdbx_description
1 polymer ?
#
loop_
_entity_poly.entity_id
_entity_poly.type
_entity_poly.pdbx_seq_one_letter_code
_entity_poly.pdbx_strand_id
1 'polypeptide(L)'
;MSEFHRRYPTGSIVSDLLQIHDGLFIVKTTLRVGDTILATGMAAAPTLEQAEDTARQRALQLLGIHLPVQTAAELIPRVPPALEAASWSEASNTDLFLEPTPSANPRRSQPTVKPASEKPLTKREPVDLADEIAQTTVEMKRLGWTEAQGRACLLQRYGKRSRQQLSDEELLDFLHFLQQQPSPGESSF
;
A
#
# COMPACT_ATOMS: atom_id res chain seq x y z
N MET A 1 0.57 13.62 -19.58
CA MET A 1 -0.53 14.11 -18.71
C MET A 1 -1.57 14.95 -19.46
N SER A 2 -1.25 15.59 -20.58
CA SER A 2 -2.00 16.73 -21.15
C SER A 2 -3.46 16.49 -21.57
N GLU A 3 -3.82 15.31 -22.09
CA GLU A 3 -5.14 15.10 -22.71
C GLU A 3 -6.32 15.22 -21.74
N PHE A 4 -6.16 14.76 -20.48
CA PHE A 4 -7.23 14.86 -19.49
C PHE A 4 -7.55 16.31 -19.14
N HIS A 5 -6.53 17.09 -18.78
CA HIS A 5 -6.67 18.50 -18.39
C HIS A 5 -7.13 19.37 -19.57
N ARG A 6 -6.77 19.02 -20.81
CA ARG A 6 -7.26 19.69 -22.03
C ARG A 6 -8.77 19.50 -22.24
N ARG A 7 -9.32 18.35 -21.84
CA ARG A 7 -10.75 18.02 -22.00
C ARG A 7 -11.59 18.33 -20.77
N TYR A 8 -10.97 18.33 -19.59
CA TYR A 8 -11.57 18.57 -18.29
C TYR A 8 -10.65 19.50 -17.46
N PRO A 9 -10.72 20.83 -17.64
CA PRO A 9 -9.86 21.78 -16.92
C PRO A 9 -10.02 21.71 -15.40
N THR A 10 -11.24 21.42 -14.93
CA THR A 10 -11.60 21.20 -13.52
C THR A 10 -11.46 19.74 -13.08
N GLY A 11 -10.89 18.87 -13.91
CA GLY A 11 -10.71 17.45 -13.63
C GLY A 11 -9.59 17.17 -12.64
N SER A 12 -9.81 16.20 -11.75
CA SER A 12 -8.79 15.67 -10.84
C SER A 12 -8.45 14.22 -11.18
N ILE A 13 -7.16 13.91 -11.18
CA ILE A 13 -6.63 12.55 -11.18
C ILE A 13 -6.23 12.22 -9.73
N VAL A 14 -6.70 11.10 -9.20
CA VAL A 14 -6.37 10.64 -7.83
C VAL A 14 -5.86 9.20 -7.92
N SER A 15 -4.68 8.93 -7.36
CA SER A 15 -4.05 7.60 -7.35
C SER A 15 -3.98 7.06 -5.92
N ASP A 16 -4.74 6.02 -5.63
CA ASP A 16 -4.76 5.34 -4.33
C ASP A 16 -3.92 4.06 -4.38
N LEU A 17 -2.90 3.94 -3.53
CA LEU A 17 -2.20 2.68 -3.29
C LEU A 17 -3.08 1.79 -2.38
N LEU A 18 -3.71 0.76 -2.94
CA LEU A 18 -4.63 -0.11 -2.22
C LEU A 18 -3.91 -1.13 -1.34
N GLN A 19 -2.85 -1.76 -1.86
CA GLN A 19 -2.14 -2.85 -1.17
C GLN A 19 -0.72 -3.03 -1.72
N ILE A 20 0.17 -3.58 -0.90
CA ILE A 20 1.44 -4.18 -1.32
C ILE A 20 1.39 -5.70 -1.01
N HIS A 21 1.78 -6.55 -1.95
CA HIS A 21 1.76 -8.01 -1.83
C HIS A 21 2.93 -8.62 -2.62
N ASP A 22 3.80 -9.41 -1.98
CA ASP A 22 4.96 -10.07 -2.63
C ASP A 22 5.84 -9.14 -3.49
N GLY A 23 5.99 -7.88 -3.07
CA GLY A 23 6.70 -6.83 -3.80
C GLY A 23 5.89 -6.12 -4.90
N LEU A 24 4.68 -6.61 -5.21
CA LEU A 24 3.75 -5.96 -6.13
C LEU A 24 2.94 -4.87 -5.41
N PHE A 25 2.96 -3.66 -5.98
CA PHE A 25 2.16 -2.52 -5.57
C PHE A 25 0.85 -2.52 -6.36
N ILE A 26 -0.30 -2.48 -5.69
CA ILE A 26 -1.62 -2.46 -6.32
C ILE A 26 -2.20 -1.04 -6.22
N VAL A 27 -2.24 -0.33 -7.35
CA VAL A 27 -2.71 1.08 -7.43
C VAL A 27 -4.03 1.17 -8.18
N LYS A 28 -4.91 2.05 -7.70
CA LYS A 28 -6.18 2.42 -8.32
C LYS A 28 -6.16 3.92 -8.64
N THR A 29 -6.15 4.27 -9.92
CA THR A 29 -6.24 5.67 -10.37
C THR A 29 -7.66 5.99 -10.81
N THR A 30 -8.28 6.96 -10.16
CA THR A 30 -9.64 7.46 -10.42
C THR A 30 -9.59 8.84 -11.07
N LEU A 31 -10.32 9.01 -12.17
CA LEU A 31 -10.51 10.27 -12.89
C LEU A 31 -11.89 10.84 -12.51
N ARG A 32 -11.93 12.03 -11.90
CA ARG A 32 -13.18 12.69 -11.47
C ARG A 32 -13.28 14.14 -11.95
N VAL A 33 -14.51 14.63 -12.10
CA VAL A 33 -14.83 16.05 -12.37
C VAL A 33 -15.97 16.44 -11.44
N GLY A 34 -15.67 17.29 -10.45
CA GLY A 34 -16.53 17.42 -9.28
C GLY A 34 -16.70 16.05 -8.59
N ASP A 35 -17.92 15.75 -8.18
CA ASP A 35 -18.32 14.48 -7.55
C ASP A 35 -18.43 13.31 -8.55
N THR A 36 -18.49 13.59 -9.86
CA THR A 36 -18.66 12.56 -10.88
C THR A 36 -17.34 11.87 -11.21
N ILE A 37 -17.24 10.58 -10.89
CA ILE A 37 -16.18 9.70 -11.39
C ILE A 37 -16.45 9.40 -12.87
N LEU A 38 -15.51 9.75 -13.74
CA LEU A 38 -15.58 9.49 -15.18
C LEU A 38 -14.97 8.15 -15.57
N ALA A 39 -13.89 7.74 -14.90
CA ALA A 39 -13.24 6.45 -15.11
C ALA A 39 -12.41 6.04 -13.89
N THR A 40 -12.11 4.75 -13.77
CA THR A 40 -11.12 4.22 -12.81
C THR A 40 -10.34 3.10 -13.46
N GLY A 41 -9.02 3.12 -13.32
CA GLY A 41 -8.11 2.06 -13.76
C GLY A 41 -7.38 1.47 -12.55
N MET A 42 -7.11 0.17 -12.59
CA MET A 42 -6.32 -0.54 -11.57
C MET A 42 -5.16 -1.28 -12.23
N ALA A 43 -4.04 -1.37 -11.53
CA ALA A 43 -2.88 -2.17 -11.94
C ALA A 43 -2.09 -2.71 -10.74
N ALA A 44 -1.33 -3.77 -10.98
CA ALA A 44 -0.36 -4.33 -10.04
C ALA A 44 1.00 -4.42 -10.75
N ALA A 45 2.07 -3.93 -10.13
CA ALA A 45 3.43 -3.92 -10.71
C ALA A 45 4.51 -3.97 -9.61
N PRO A 46 5.74 -4.42 -9.90
CA PRO A 46 6.82 -4.55 -8.90
C PRO A 46 7.41 -3.22 -8.40
N THR A 47 7.02 -2.09 -8.98
CA THR A 47 7.31 -0.75 -8.41
C THR A 47 6.04 0.10 -8.35
N LEU A 48 5.99 1.03 -7.39
CA LEU A 48 4.88 1.97 -7.24
C LEU A 48 4.66 2.81 -8.51
N GLU A 49 5.75 3.30 -9.11
CA GLU A 49 5.73 4.14 -10.31
C GLU A 49 5.11 3.39 -11.50
N GLN A 50 5.49 2.12 -11.72
CA GLN A 50 4.91 1.29 -12.79
C GLN A 50 3.45 0.96 -12.52
N ALA A 51 3.07 0.75 -11.26
CA ALA A 51 1.70 0.46 -10.87
C ALA A 51 0.79 1.68 -11.09
N GLU A 52 1.23 2.87 -10.65
CA GLU A 52 0.51 4.12 -10.93
C GLU A 52 0.42 4.39 -12.42
N ASP A 53 1.53 4.36 -13.17
CA ASP A 53 1.50 4.72 -14.59
C ASP A 53 0.61 3.77 -15.40
N THR A 54 0.61 2.48 -15.08
CA THR A 54 -0.28 1.50 -15.71
C THR A 54 -1.74 1.72 -15.32
N ALA A 55 -2.04 2.00 -14.04
CA ALA A 55 -3.40 2.29 -13.58
C ALA A 55 -3.95 3.59 -14.20
N ARG A 56 -3.11 4.63 -14.25
CA ARG A 56 -3.35 5.93 -14.86
C ARG A 56 -3.58 5.81 -16.37
N GLN A 57 -2.77 5.03 -17.09
CA GLN A 57 -2.99 4.73 -18.52
C GLN A 57 -4.32 4.03 -18.75
N ARG A 58 -4.66 2.98 -17.96
CA ARG A 58 -5.93 2.26 -18.05
C ARG A 58 -7.13 3.19 -17.81
N ALA A 59 -7.06 4.05 -16.79
CA ALA A 59 -8.11 5.02 -16.50
C ALA A 59 -8.32 6.03 -17.65
N LEU A 60 -7.23 6.55 -18.22
CA LEU A 60 -7.27 7.47 -19.37
C LEU A 60 -7.78 6.80 -20.65
N GLN A 61 -7.50 5.51 -20.85
CA GLN A 61 -7.98 4.75 -22.00
C GLN A 61 -9.50 4.51 -21.93
N LEU A 62 -10.02 4.15 -20.74
CA LEU A 62 -11.47 4.00 -20.51
C LEU A 62 -12.23 5.32 -20.75
N LEU A 63 -11.60 6.46 -20.47
CA LEU A 63 -12.17 7.79 -20.74
C LEU A 63 -12.47 8.05 -22.24
N GLY A 64 -11.90 7.25 -23.15
CA GLY A 64 -12.19 7.29 -24.58
C GLY A 64 -13.35 6.39 -25.03
N ILE A 65 -13.85 5.48 -24.19
CA ILE A 65 -14.81 4.43 -24.55
C ILE A 65 -15.78 4.10 -23.40
N HIS A 66 -16.97 4.71 -23.49
CA HIS A 66 -18.26 4.34 -22.89
C HIS A 66 -18.33 3.64 -21.51
N LEU A 67 -19.07 4.27 -20.59
CA LEU A 67 -19.68 3.62 -19.41
C LEU A 67 -20.77 2.60 -19.84
N PRO A 68 -21.19 1.64 -18.97
CA PRO A 68 -21.04 1.64 -17.51
C PRO A 68 -20.46 0.35 -16.87
N VAL A 69 -20.34 0.42 -15.54
CA VAL A 69 -20.01 -0.62 -14.55
C VAL A 69 -20.00 -2.09 -15.00
N GLN A 70 -18.86 -2.75 -14.76
CA GLN A 70 -18.86 -4.16 -14.33
C GLN A 70 -17.91 -4.36 -13.15
N THR A 71 -18.49 -4.51 -11.95
CA THR A 71 -17.85 -5.24 -10.86
C THR A 71 -18.10 -6.72 -11.11
N ALA A 72 -17.14 -7.41 -11.71
CA ALA A 72 -17.13 -8.85 -11.87
C ALA A 72 -15.67 -9.35 -11.75
N ALA A 73 -15.47 -10.51 -11.12
CA ALA A 73 -14.14 -11.04 -10.87
C ALA A 73 -13.65 -11.89 -12.05
N GLU A 74 -12.54 -11.49 -12.69
CA GLU A 74 -11.79 -12.40 -13.57
C GLU A 74 -10.76 -13.20 -12.75
N LEU A 75 -11.25 -14.15 -11.95
CA LEU A 75 -10.44 -15.25 -11.40
C LEU A 75 -10.20 -16.32 -12.47
N ILE A 76 -9.59 -15.93 -13.60
CA ILE A 76 -9.18 -16.86 -14.65
C ILE A 76 -7.76 -16.48 -15.12
N PRO A 77 -6.72 -17.28 -14.85
CA PRO A 77 -5.45 -17.15 -15.52
C PRO A 77 -5.62 -17.61 -16.98
N ARG A 78 -5.95 -16.67 -17.87
CA ARG A 78 -6.16 -16.93 -19.30
C ARG A 78 -4.84 -17.30 -19.99
N VAL A 79 -4.47 -18.56 -19.89
CA VAL A 79 -3.36 -19.16 -20.66
C VAL A 79 -3.60 -18.96 -22.16
N PRO A 80 -2.65 -18.36 -22.91
CA PRO A 80 -2.75 -18.31 -24.36
C PRO A 80 -2.45 -19.72 -24.93
N PRO A 81 -3.32 -20.30 -25.78
CA PRO A 81 -3.06 -21.58 -26.39
C PRO A 81 -1.99 -21.47 -27.48
N ALA A 82 -0.81 -21.99 -27.15
CA ALA A 82 0.14 -22.74 -27.99
C ALA A 82 0.41 -22.32 -29.47
N LEU A 83 1.72 -22.21 -29.74
CA LEU A 83 2.41 -22.77 -30.92
C LEU A 83 2.43 -22.00 -32.26
N GLU A 84 3.44 -21.13 -32.41
CA GLU A 84 4.39 -21.12 -33.56
C GLU A 84 5.68 -20.44 -33.05
N ALA A 85 6.89 -20.99 -33.05
CA ALA A 85 7.62 -21.99 -33.86
C ALA A 85 8.35 -21.39 -35.08
N ALA A 86 9.69 -21.53 -35.08
CA ALA A 86 10.67 -20.92 -35.99
C ALA A 86 10.77 -19.37 -35.92
N SER A 87 11.89 -18.73 -36.29
CA SER A 87 13.17 -19.27 -36.78
C SER A 87 14.37 -18.74 -35.97
N TRP A 88 15.45 -19.52 -35.95
CA TRP A 88 16.79 -19.06 -35.56
C TRP A 88 17.44 -18.21 -36.67
N SER A 89 18.38 -17.36 -36.24
CA SER A 89 19.74 -17.12 -36.79
C SER A 89 20.31 -15.88 -36.07
N GLU A 90 21.41 -15.95 -35.31
CA GLU A 90 22.82 -16.10 -35.74
C GLU A 90 23.38 -14.84 -36.45
N ALA A 91 24.55 -14.30 -36.10
CA ALA A 91 25.49 -14.64 -35.01
C ALA A 91 26.50 -13.49 -34.75
N SER A 92 27.28 -13.60 -33.66
CA SER A 92 28.59 -12.94 -33.43
C SER A 92 28.61 -11.40 -33.30
N ASN A 93 29.56 -10.73 -32.63
CA ASN A 93 30.57 -11.09 -31.62
C ASN A 93 31.09 -9.78 -30.95
N THR A 94 31.80 -9.79 -29.83
CA THR A 94 32.24 -10.92 -28.98
C THR A 94 31.58 -10.81 -27.58
N ASP A 95 32.18 -10.73 -26.38
CA ASP A 95 33.58 -10.81 -25.91
C ASP A 95 33.67 -11.33 -24.45
N LEU A 96 34.89 -11.64 -24.00
CA LEU A 96 35.19 -12.21 -22.68
C LEU A 96 35.59 -11.11 -21.68
N PHE A 97 35.00 -11.08 -20.48
CA PHE A 97 35.77 -11.04 -19.21
C PHE A 97 34.93 -11.21 -17.93
N LEU A 98 35.41 -12.10 -17.07
CA LEU A 98 35.32 -12.19 -15.59
C LEU A 98 34.15 -11.51 -14.84
N GLU A 99 33.34 -12.34 -14.18
CA GLU A 99 33.14 -12.16 -12.72
C GLU A 99 34.36 -12.78 -11.99
N PRO A 100 34.75 -12.31 -10.78
CA PRO A 100 33.90 -12.49 -9.59
C PRO A 100 33.71 -11.25 -8.70
N THR A 101 32.65 -11.30 -7.90
CA THR A 101 32.40 -10.51 -6.67
C THR A 101 33.44 -10.77 -5.54
N PRO A 102 33.42 -10.10 -4.35
CA PRO A 102 32.62 -8.96 -3.86
C PRO A 102 33.44 -7.82 -3.17
N SER A 103 32.73 -6.88 -2.51
CA SER A 103 33.09 -6.23 -1.22
C SER A 103 33.41 -4.71 -1.19
N ALA A 104 32.94 -4.07 -0.11
CA ALA A 104 33.20 -2.69 0.37
C ALA A 104 32.80 -1.51 -0.58
N ASN A 105 32.34 -0.34 -0.09
CA ASN A 105 32.18 0.15 1.29
C ASN A 105 31.00 1.17 1.35
N PRO A 106 30.23 1.29 2.45
CA PRO A 106 29.15 2.26 2.52
C PRO A 106 29.66 3.67 2.92
N ARG A 107 29.15 4.71 2.24
CA ARG A 107 29.34 6.11 2.69
C ARG A 107 28.15 7.02 2.38
N ARG A 108 26.94 6.60 2.80
CA ARG A 108 25.80 7.53 2.93
C ARG A 108 26.12 8.54 4.02
N SER A 109 26.36 9.79 3.63
CA SER A 109 26.51 10.92 4.55
C SER A 109 25.26 11.09 5.41
N GLN A 110 25.39 10.98 6.73
CA GLN A 110 24.36 11.44 7.66
C GLN A 110 24.52 12.95 7.87
N PRO A 111 23.44 13.75 7.72
CA PRO A 111 23.33 15.02 8.42
C PRO A 111 23.11 14.73 9.91
N THR A 112 24.07 15.08 10.75
CA THR A 112 23.99 14.83 12.21
C THR A 112 22.98 15.77 12.86
N VAL A 113 21.80 15.25 13.22
CA VAL A 113 20.90 15.92 14.18
C VAL A 113 21.14 15.34 15.58
N LYS A 114 21.64 16.18 16.50
CA LYS A 114 21.75 15.82 17.93
C LYS A 114 20.44 16.15 18.65
N PRO A 115 20.03 15.36 19.66
CA PRO A 115 18.77 15.59 20.38
C PRO A 115 18.94 16.61 21.52
N ALA A 116 18.00 17.57 21.62
CA ALA A 116 17.57 18.23 22.86
C ALA A 116 16.37 19.17 22.62
N SER A 117 15.24 18.91 23.29
CA SER A 117 14.29 19.92 23.82
C SER A 117 13.23 19.20 24.66
N GLU A 118 12.87 19.79 25.79
CA GLU A 118 12.01 19.14 26.79
C GLU A 118 10.49 19.27 26.54
N LYS A 119 9.73 18.40 27.22
CA LYS A 119 8.30 18.61 27.58
C LYS A 119 8.19 19.83 28.55
N PRO A 120 7.03 20.50 28.74
CA PRO A 120 5.66 19.93 28.69
C PRO A 120 4.56 20.87 28.11
N LEU A 121 3.29 20.55 28.41
CA LEU A 121 2.07 21.39 28.43
C LEU A 121 1.05 21.32 27.27
N THR A 122 0.23 20.26 27.33
CA THR A 122 -1.25 20.33 27.38
C THR A 122 -2.02 21.34 26.49
N LYS A 123 -2.70 20.81 25.45
CA LYS A 123 -4.04 21.22 24.97
C LYS A 123 -4.82 19.95 24.55
N ARG A 124 -6.15 20.00 24.53
CA ARG A 124 -7.03 18.88 24.13
C ARG A 124 -7.61 19.11 22.73
N GLU A 125 -6.79 19.00 21.69
CA GLU A 125 -7.16 19.04 20.26
C GLU A 125 -6.06 18.39 19.41
N PRO A 126 -6.39 17.84 18.22
CA PRO A 126 -7.26 16.68 18.03
C PRO A 126 -6.61 15.40 18.62
N VAL A 127 -7.30 14.26 18.59
CA VAL A 127 -6.75 13.02 19.18
C VAL A 127 -5.50 12.57 18.43
N ASP A 128 -4.40 12.35 19.15
CA ASP A 128 -3.14 11.84 18.60
C ASP A 128 -3.32 10.37 18.19
N LEU A 129 -3.67 10.13 16.92
CA LEU A 129 -3.65 8.79 16.32
C LEU A 129 -2.31 8.07 16.58
N ALA A 130 -1.19 8.82 16.64
CA ALA A 130 0.12 8.29 16.99
C ALA A 130 0.21 7.77 18.45
N ASP A 131 -0.46 8.42 19.41
CA ASP A 131 -0.52 7.99 20.81
C ASP A 131 -1.47 6.80 20.98
N GLU A 132 -2.62 6.79 20.29
CA GLU A 132 -3.52 5.63 20.26
C GLU A 132 -2.86 4.39 19.65
N ILE A 133 -2.10 4.54 18.56
CA ILE A 133 -1.27 3.47 17.98
C ILE A 133 -0.20 3.00 18.98
N ALA A 134 0.40 3.92 19.74
CA ALA A 134 1.39 3.59 20.77
C ALA A 134 0.74 2.83 21.95
N GLN A 135 -0.37 3.31 22.50
CA GLN A 135 -1.11 2.67 23.58
C GLN A 135 -1.63 1.30 23.15
N THR A 136 -2.20 1.18 21.94
CA THR A 136 -2.59 -0.11 21.34
C THR A 136 -1.42 -1.10 21.30
N THR A 137 -0.21 -0.61 21.06
CA THR A 137 1.02 -1.42 21.09
C THR A 137 1.47 -1.78 22.52
N VAL A 138 1.20 -0.92 23.52
CA VAL A 138 1.39 -1.22 24.95
C VAL A 138 0.39 -2.29 25.41
N GLU A 139 -0.89 -2.20 25.04
CA GLU A 139 -1.90 -3.19 25.43
C GLU A 139 -1.58 -4.59 24.86
N MET A 140 -1.23 -4.73 23.58
CA MET A 140 -0.80 -6.02 23.04
C MET A 140 0.41 -6.58 23.79
N LYS A 141 1.37 -5.73 24.19
CA LYS A 141 2.52 -6.17 25.02
C LYS A 141 2.09 -6.59 26.43
N ARG A 142 1.15 -5.89 27.08
CA ARG A 142 0.55 -6.29 28.39
C ARG A 142 -0.11 -7.66 28.32
N LEU A 143 -0.80 -7.94 27.21
CA LEU A 143 -1.50 -9.21 26.98
C LEU A 143 -0.58 -10.35 26.49
N GLY A 144 0.71 -10.09 26.24
CA GLY A 144 1.62 -11.05 25.61
C GLY A 144 1.29 -11.36 24.14
N TRP A 145 0.45 -10.56 23.49
CA TRP A 145 0.04 -10.75 22.10
C TRP A 145 1.17 -10.38 21.14
N THR A 146 1.49 -11.30 20.24
CA THR A 146 2.40 -11.05 19.13
C THR A 146 1.79 -10.12 18.09
N GLU A 147 2.64 -9.45 17.31
CA GLU A 147 2.17 -8.59 16.22
C GLU A 147 1.42 -9.38 15.13
N ALA A 148 1.72 -10.68 14.98
CA ALA A 148 0.99 -11.60 14.13
C ALA A 148 -0.45 -11.85 14.62
N GLN A 149 -0.64 -12.08 15.93
CA GLN A 149 -1.98 -12.22 16.53
C GLN A 149 -2.77 -10.92 16.43
N GLY A 150 -2.15 -9.78 16.74
CA GLY A 150 -2.76 -8.46 16.55
C GLY A 150 -3.21 -8.24 15.09
N ARG A 151 -2.32 -8.49 14.13
CA ARG A 151 -2.63 -8.37 12.69
C ARG A 151 -3.71 -9.34 12.23
N ALA A 152 -3.75 -10.57 12.75
CA ALA A 152 -4.81 -11.54 12.44
C ALA A 152 -6.17 -11.06 12.98
N CYS A 153 -6.20 -10.56 14.22
CA CYS A 153 -7.40 -10.00 14.84
C CYS A 153 -7.92 -8.77 14.07
N LEU A 154 -7.03 -7.87 13.65
CA LEU A 154 -7.38 -6.71 12.82
C LEU A 154 -7.93 -7.10 11.43
N LEU A 155 -7.34 -8.11 10.80
CA LEU A 155 -7.80 -8.63 9.52
C LEU A 155 -9.17 -9.33 9.65
N GLN A 156 -9.42 -9.97 10.78
CA GLN A 156 -10.70 -10.65 11.08
C GLN A 156 -11.82 -9.67 11.48
N ARG A 157 -11.52 -8.60 12.22
CA ARG A 157 -12.52 -7.66 12.77
C ARG A 157 -12.78 -6.43 11.88
N TYR A 158 -11.77 -5.91 11.18
CA TYR A 158 -11.87 -4.69 10.35
C TYR A 158 -11.38 -4.89 8.91
N GLY A 159 -10.90 -6.08 8.53
CA GLY A 159 -10.29 -6.34 7.22
C GLY A 159 -8.93 -5.65 7.00
N LYS A 160 -8.36 -5.00 8.02
CA LYS A 160 -7.12 -4.20 7.91
C LYS A 160 -5.87 -5.03 8.23
N ARG A 161 -4.74 -4.72 7.58
CA ARG A 161 -3.46 -5.45 7.77
C ARG A 161 -2.50 -4.76 8.76
N SER A 162 -2.77 -3.51 9.14
CA SER A 162 -2.01 -2.74 10.14
C SER A 162 -2.95 -1.86 10.97
N ARG A 163 -2.54 -1.55 12.21
CA ARG A 163 -3.21 -0.59 13.10
C ARG A 163 -3.30 0.80 12.43
N GLN A 164 -2.28 1.17 11.64
CA GLN A 164 -2.21 2.42 10.87
C GLN A 164 -3.16 2.49 9.65
N GLN A 165 -3.94 1.44 9.39
CA GLN A 165 -4.99 1.41 8.36
C GLN A 165 -6.40 1.43 8.97
N LEU A 166 -6.50 1.57 10.30
CA LEU A 166 -7.74 1.80 11.01
C LEU A 166 -8.06 3.30 10.95
N SER A 167 -9.33 3.64 10.78
CA SER A 167 -9.86 4.95 11.15
C SER A 167 -9.77 5.11 12.66
N ASP A 168 -9.81 6.36 13.16
CA ASP A 168 -9.72 6.70 14.58
C ASP A 168 -10.75 5.90 15.43
N GLU A 169 -11.99 5.81 14.94
CA GLU A 169 -13.08 5.04 15.56
C GLU A 169 -12.83 3.51 15.58
N GLU A 170 -12.22 2.94 14.53
CA GLU A 170 -11.83 1.52 14.49
C GLU A 170 -10.64 1.22 15.41
N LEU A 171 -9.68 2.16 15.52
CA LEU A 171 -8.53 2.07 16.41
C LEU A 171 -8.95 2.15 17.88
N LEU A 172 -9.89 3.03 18.19
CA LEU A 172 -10.43 3.22 19.53
C LEU A 172 -11.28 2.01 19.98
N ASP A 173 -12.11 1.42 19.11
CA ASP A 173 -12.77 0.13 19.37
C ASP A 173 -11.74 -0.99 19.61
N PHE A 174 -10.68 -1.07 18.81
CA PHE A 174 -9.64 -2.09 18.98
C PHE A 174 -8.85 -1.91 20.29
N LEU A 175 -8.47 -0.68 20.63
CA LEU A 175 -7.80 -0.33 21.88
C LEU A 175 -8.67 -0.70 23.09
N HIS A 176 -9.94 -0.33 23.06
CA HIS A 176 -10.88 -0.61 24.14
C HIS A 176 -11.17 -2.12 24.28
N PHE A 177 -11.24 -2.86 23.17
CA PHE A 177 -11.31 -4.32 23.15
C PHE A 177 -10.08 -4.98 23.80
N LEU A 178 -8.86 -4.49 23.54
CA LEU A 178 -7.63 -4.98 24.18
C LEU A 178 -7.59 -4.65 25.68
N GLN A 179 -8.07 -3.47 26.09
CA GLN A 179 -8.18 -3.10 27.51
C GLN A 179 -9.13 -4.02 28.29
N GLN A 180 -10.17 -4.54 27.64
CA GLN A 180 -11.10 -5.52 28.23
C GLN A 180 -10.61 -6.98 28.19
N GLN A 181 -9.48 -7.27 27.55
CA GLN A 181 -8.89 -8.62 27.65
C GLN A 181 -8.19 -8.80 29.00
N PRO A 182 -8.42 -9.92 29.72
CA PRO A 182 -7.66 -10.24 30.92
C PRO A 182 -6.19 -10.42 30.56
N SER A 183 -5.28 -9.85 31.37
CA SER A 183 -3.86 -10.15 31.18
C SER A 183 -3.59 -11.63 31.52
N PRO A 184 -2.60 -12.28 30.91
CA PRO A 184 -2.27 -13.69 31.18
C PRO A 184 -1.71 -13.95 32.60
N GLY A 185 -1.75 -12.96 33.50
CA GLY A 185 -1.47 -13.09 34.93
C GLY A 185 -2.66 -12.74 35.85
N GLU A 186 -3.84 -12.37 35.32
CA GLU A 186 -5.02 -11.98 36.12
C GLU A 186 -6.11 -13.07 36.21
N SER A 187 -5.91 -14.22 35.56
CA SER A 187 -6.66 -15.44 35.90
C SER A 187 -6.33 -15.84 37.34
N SER A 188 -7.20 -15.45 38.26
CA SER A 188 -6.99 -15.57 39.70
C SER A 188 -7.08 -17.02 40.20
N PHE A 189 -6.33 -17.27 41.29
CA PHE A 189 -6.40 -18.38 42.25
C PHE A 189 -7.50 -19.43 42.09
#